data_AF-T0TQT5-F1
#
_entry.id   AF-T0TQT5-F1
#
_cell.length_a   1.000
_cell.length_b   1.000
_cell.length_c   1.000
_cell.angle_alpha   90.00
_cell.angle_beta   90.00
_cell.angle_gamma   90.00
#
_symmetry.space_group_name_H-M   'P 1'
#
loop_
_entity.id
_entity.type
_entity.pdbx_description
1 polymer ?
#
loop_
_entity_poly.entity_id
_entity_poly.type
_entity_poly.pdbx_seq_one_letter_code
_entity_poly.pdbx_strand_id
1 'polypeptide(L)'
;MLALLLLKDSKVKTYFALMGLVGGSCAIIHPIFDPYDFPHISSISFIIGHYALLVNSLNYLLRTYKTHPISKNMIVTLTLLLNLGLVVVNHFVNGNYGLLRHTPFIPEAWLPIKYLAVSGALIFLMIIMKKGLEYFEEKY
;
A
#
# COMPACT_ATOMS: atom_id res chain seq x y z
N MET A 1 2.08 -4.42 -7.42
CA MET A 1 3.15 -4.42 -8.45
C MET A 1 2.66 -4.02 -9.83
N LEU A 2 1.53 -4.56 -10.34
CA LEU A 2 1.08 -4.32 -11.73
C LEU A 2 0.99 -2.84 -12.12
N ALA A 3 0.43 -1.99 -11.26
CA ALA A 3 0.34 -0.55 -11.53
C ALA A 3 1.72 0.09 -11.79
N LEU A 4 2.77 -0.36 -11.10
CA LEU A 4 4.12 0.16 -11.26
C LEU A 4 4.76 -0.27 -12.59
N LEU A 5 4.44 -1.48 -13.05
CA LEU A 5 4.97 -2.05 -14.29
C LEU A 5 4.21 -1.54 -15.53
N LEU A 6 2.89 -1.39 -15.43
CA LEU A 6 2.01 -1.17 -16.58
C LEU A 6 1.61 0.29 -16.78
N LEU A 7 1.55 1.10 -15.72
CA LEU A 7 1.16 2.50 -15.86
C LEU A 7 2.30 3.32 -16.45
N LYS A 8 1.93 4.30 -17.27
CA LYS A 8 2.83 5.39 -17.68
C LYS A 8 3.10 6.32 -16.50
N ASP A 9 4.24 6.99 -16.57
CA ASP A 9 4.68 7.93 -15.55
C ASP A 9 3.63 9.05 -15.39
N SER A 10 3.10 9.16 -14.18
CA SER A 10 1.94 9.98 -13.87
C SER A 10 1.76 10.09 -12.35
N LYS A 11 0.96 11.07 -11.90
CA LYS A 11 0.60 11.23 -10.48
C LYS A 11 -0.11 9.99 -9.92
N VAL A 12 -0.87 9.27 -10.75
CA VAL A 12 -1.53 8.01 -10.36
C VAL A 12 -0.51 6.89 -10.16
N LYS A 13 0.50 6.80 -11.02
CA LYS A 13 1.61 5.86 -10.80
C LYS A 13 2.43 6.22 -9.56
N THR A 14 2.67 7.51 -9.31
CA THR A 14 3.28 7.99 -8.05
C THR A 14 2.47 7.60 -6.83
N TYR A 15 1.14 7.70 -6.88
CA TYR A 15 0.27 7.21 -5.81
C TYR A 15 0.49 5.71 -5.54
N PHE A 16 0.43 4.89 -6.58
CA PHE A 16 0.61 3.43 -6.44
C PHE A 16 2.03 3.05 -6.01
N ALA A 17 3.04 3.81 -6.41
CA ALA A 17 4.41 3.63 -5.94
C ALA A 17 4.53 3.97 -4.45
N LEU A 18 3.95 5.09 -4.00
CA LEU A 18 3.94 5.47 -2.59
C LEU A 18 3.22 4.42 -1.73
N MET A 19 2.08 3.92 -2.21
CA MET A 19 1.37 2.81 -1.60
C MET A 19 2.18 1.51 -1.61
N GLY A 20 2.89 1.22 -2.70
CA GLY A 20 3.77 0.06 -2.82
C GLY A 20 4.95 0.11 -1.85
N LEU A 21 5.51 1.29 -1.62
CA LEU A 21 6.59 1.51 -0.66
C LEU A 21 6.10 1.30 0.79
N VAL A 22 4.96 1.89 1.15
CA VAL A 22 4.36 1.74 2.50
C VAL A 22 3.88 0.31 2.71
N GLY A 23 3.06 -0.22 1.80
CA GLY A 23 2.50 -1.57 1.91
C GLY A 23 3.56 -2.67 1.85
N GLY A 24 4.57 -2.51 0.98
CA GLY A 24 5.73 -3.41 0.94
C GLY A 24 6.49 -3.43 2.27
N SER A 25 6.70 -2.25 2.88
CA SER A 25 7.32 -2.14 4.21
C SER A 25 6.49 -2.86 5.28
N CYS A 26 5.18 -2.61 5.32
CA CYS A 26 4.28 -3.26 6.28
C CYS A 26 4.28 -4.80 6.13
N ALA A 27 4.24 -5.30 4.90
CA ALA A 27 4.22 -6.74 4.63
C ALA A 27 5.53 -7.44 5.03
N ILE A 28 6.68 -6.76 4.93
CA ILE A 28 7.96 -7.33 5.37
C ILE A 28 8.10 -7.29 6.90
N ILE A 29 7.63 -6.22 7.55
CA ILE A 29 7.68 -6.07 9.01
C ILE A 29 6.72 -7.05 9.69
N HIS A 30 5.52 -7.22 9.13
CA HIS A 30 4.49 -8.11 9.66
C HIS A 30 3.95 -9.02 8.54
N PRO A 31 4.70 -10.08 8.18
CA PRO A 31 4.29 -10.99 7.14
C PRO A 31 3.08 -11.82 7.58
N ILE A 32 2.07 -11.88 6.72
CA ILE A 32 0.90 -12.74 6.89
C ILE A 32 1.01 -13.82 5.83
N PHE A 33 1.57 -14.97 6.22
CA PHE A 33 1.75 -16.10 5.32
C PHE A 33 0.45 -16.88 5.11
N ASP A 34 0.36 -17.54 3.95
CA ASP A 34 -0.68 -18.52 3.68
C ASP A 34 -0.54 -19.74 4.61
N PRO A 35 -1.61 -20.51 4.87
CA PRO A 35 -1.63 -21.63 5.82
C PRO A 35 -0.93 -22.88 5.24
N TYR A 36 0.36 -22.76 4.93
CA TYR A 36 1.22 -23.85 4.48
C TYR A 36 2.48 -23.91 5.34
N ASP A 37 3.00 -25.11 5.58
CA ASP A 37 4.19 -25.31 6.40
C ASP A 37 5.45 -24.71 5.74
N PHE A 38 6.28 -24.04 6.54
CA PHE A 38 7.52 -23.44 6.04
C PHE A 38 8.63 -24.50 5.90
N PRO A 39 9.41 -24.53 4.80
CA PRO A 39 9.38 -23.60 3.65
C PRO A 39 8.37 -24.01 2.57
N HIS A 40 7.43 -23.11 2.26
CA HIS A 40 6.52 -23.27 1.12
C HIS A 40 6.77 -22.17 0.07
N ILE A 41 6.53 -22.50 -1.21
CA ILE A 41 6.74 -21.57 -2.32
C ILE A 41 5.88 -20.30 -2.17
N SER A 42 4.69 -20.40 -1.58
CA SER A 42 3.84 -19.24 -1.29
C SER A 42 4.55 -18.25 -0.36
N SER A 43 5.12 -18.73 0.75
CA SER A 43 5.83 -17.89 1.72
C SER A 43 7.09 -17.25 1.13
N ILE A 44 7.83 -17.99 0.31
CA ILE A 44 8.99 -17.45 -0.42
C ILE A 44 8.55 -16.37 -1.42
N SER A 45 7.53 -16.66 -2.22
CA SER A 45 6.99 -15.73 -3.21
C SER A 45 6.40 -14.47 -2.57
N PHE A 46 5.81 -14.58 -1.38
CA PHE A 46 5.31 -13.45 -0.60
C PHE A 46 6.45 -12.48 -0.26
N ILE A 47 7.56 -12.97 0.29
CA ILE A 47 8.69 -12.14 0.68
C ILE A 47 9.33 -11.51 -0.55
N ILE A 48 9.64 -12.30 -1.58
CA ILE A 48 10.29 -11.80 -2.80
C ILE A 48 9.40 -10.79 -3.50
N GLY A 49 8.10 -11.05 -3.62
CA GLY A 49 7.14 -10.17 -4.27
C GLY A 49 7.02 -8.82 -3.57
N HIS A 50 6.91 -8.80 -2.23
CA HIS A 50 6.81 -7.56 -1.47
C HIS A 50 8.14 -6.80 -1.44
N TYR A 51 9.27 -7.51 -1.37
CA TYR A 51 10.59 -6.90 -1.49
C TYR A 51 10.77 -6.23 -2.86
N ALA A 52 10.44 -6.94 -3.94
CA ALA A 52 10.50 -6.38 -5.29
C ALA A 52 9.54 -5.18 -5.43
N LEU A 53 8.34 -5.24 -4.87
CA LEU A 53 7.42 -4.10 -4.84
C LEU A 53 8.02 -2.89 -4.13
N LEU A 54 8.62 -3.10 -2.95
CA LEU A 54 9.23 -2.05 -2.14
C LEU A 54 10.37 -1.38 -2.90
N VAL A 55 11.34 -2.16 -3.39
CA VAL A 55 12.54 -1.65 -4.07
C VAL A 55 12.17 -0.92 -5.36
N ASN A 56 11.30 -1.51 -6.19
CA ASN A 56 10.90 -0.87 -7.44
C ASN A 56 10.09 0.42 -7.19
N SER A 57 9.25 0.43 -6.15
CA SER A 57 8.50 1.63 -5.77
C SER A 57 9.43 2.74 -5.33
N LEU A 58 10.42 2.43 -4.48
CA LEU A 58 11.43 3.38 -4.04
C LEU A 58 12.22 3.93 -5.22
N ASN A 59 12.73 3.06 -6.11
CA ASN A 59 13.47 3.47 -7.30
C ASN A 59 12.65 4.41 -8.20
N TYR A 60 11.38 4.07 -8.45
CA TYR A 60 10.49 4.92 -9.24
C TYR A 60 10.29 6.30 -8.60
N LEU A 61 10.04 6.34 -7.28
CA LEU A 61 9.82 7.58 -6.55
C LEU A 61 11.06 8.48 -6.59
N LEU A 62 12.24 7.95 -6.29
CA LEU A 62 13.49 8.72 -6.33
C LEU A 62 13.82 9.28 -7.73
N ARG A 63 13.35 8.63 -8.80
CA ARG A 63 13.58 9.10 -10.17
C ARG A 63 12.55 10.14 -10.65
N THR A 64 11.30 10.01 -10.20
CA THR A 64 10.15 10.61 -10.89
C THR A 64 9.33 11.53 -9.98
N TYR A 65 9.68 11.65 -8.69
CA TYR A 65 8.87 12.43 -7.75
C TYR A 65 8.90 13.94 -8.07
N LYS A 66 10.04 14.52 -8.46
CA LYS A 66 10.12 15.95 -8.85
C LYS A 66 9.21 16.28 -10.04
N THR A 67 9.09 15.37 -11.01
CA THR A 67 8.29 15.60 -12.23
C THR A 67 6.80 15.33 -12.02
N HIS A 68 6.46 14.38 -11.14
CA HIS A 68 5.09 13.97 -10.88
C HIS A 68 4.77 13.96 -9.38
N PRO A 69 4.83 15.12 -8.70
CA PRO A 69 4.52 15.21 -7.29
C PRO A 69 3.03 14.97 -7.06
N ILE A 70 2.73 14.30 -5.94
CA ILE A 70 1.36 13.96 -5.54
C ILE A 70 0.86 14.89 -4.43
N SER A 71 -0.39 15.34 -4.54
CA SER A 71 -1.00 16.17 -3.49
C SER A 71 -1.54 15.31 -2.35
N LYS A 72 -1.61 15.90 -1.14
CA LYS A 72 -2.21 15.22 0.04
C LYS A 72 -3.66 14.81 -0.22
N ASN A 73 -4.44 15.69 -0.87
CA ASN A 73 -5.84 15.42 -1.20
C ASN A 73 -5.98 14.22 -2.14
N MET A 74 -5.06 14.06 -3.09
CA MET A 74 -5.05 12.91 -3.99
C MET A 74 -4.74 11.61 -3.25
N ILE A 75 -3.78 11.62 -2.30
CA ILE A 75 -3.52 10.47 -1.42
C ILE A 75 -4.79 10.09 -0.66
N VAL A 76 -5.42 11.05 0.03
CA VAL A 76 -6.63 10.80 0.81
C VAL A 76 -7.75 10.23 -0.06
N THR A 77 -8.06 10.90 -1.17
CA THR A 77 -9.17 10.53 -2.04
C THR A 77 -8.97 9.16 -2.66
N LEU A 78 -7.79 8.89 -3.23
CA LEU A 78 -7.52 7.60 -3.87
C LEU A 78 -7.46 6.46 -2.86
N THR A 79 -6.92 6.68 -1.66
CA THR A 79 -6.89 5.62 -0.62
C THR A 79 -8.29 5.28 -0.15
N LEU A 80 -9.14 6.29 0.09
CA LEU A 80 -10.54 6.07 0.48
C LEU A 80 -11.31 5.34 -0.63
N LEU A 81 -11.18 5.77 -1.89
CA LEU A 81 -11.83 5.12 -3.04
C LEU A 81 -11.36 3.68 -3.23
N LEU A 82 -10.05 3.43 -3.16
CA LEU A 82 -9.49 2.09 -3.31
C LEU A 82 -10.00 1.17 -2.21
N ASN A 83 -9.91 1.59 -0.95
CA ASN A 83 -10.38 0.78 0.17
C ASN A 83 -11.90 0.57 0.13
N LEU A 84 -12.67 1.54 -0.37
CA LEU A 84 -14.12 1.37 -0.54
C LEU A 84 -14.39 0.29 -1.60
N GLY A 85 -13.68 0.32 -2.72
CA GLY A 85 -13.72 -0.73 -3.72
C GLY A 85 -13.35 -2.11 -3.14
N LEU A 86 -12.32 -2.17 -2.29
CA LEU A 86 -11.93 -3.42 -1.61
C LEU A 86 -13.01 -3.91 -0.64
N VAL A 87 -13.71 -3.03 0.08
CA VAL A 87 -14.87 -3.43 0.92
C VAL A 87 -15.94 -4.10 0.07
N VAL A 88 -16.26 -3.52 -1.09
CA VAL A 88 -17.23 -4.09 -2.03
C VAL A 88 -16.77 -5.46 -2.53
N VAL A 89 -15.53 -5.59 -2.99
CA VAL A 89 -14.97 -6.86 -3.45
C VAL A 89 -14.95 -7.92 -2.34
N ASN A 90 -14.55 -7.54 -1.13
CA ASN A 90 -14.53 -8.43 0.04
C ASN A 90 -15.91 -8.98 0.39
N HIS A 91 -16.96 -8.17 0.18
CA HIS A 91 -18.34 -8.61 0.39
C HIS A 91 -18.74 -9.70 -0.61
N PHE A 92 -18.42 -9.52 -1.90
CA PHE A 92 -18.81 -10.46 -2.95
C PHE A 92 -17.96 -11.73 -2.99
N VAL A 93 -16.64 -11.64 -2.78
CA VAL A 93 -15.69 -12.76 -2.92
C VAL A 93 -15.44 -13.46 -1.58
N ASN A 94 -16.08 -13.00 -0.52
CA ASN A 94 -15.85 -13.47 0.85
C ASN A 94 -14.38 -13.34 1.31
N GLY A 95 -13.65 -12.38 0.74
CA GLY A 95 -12.22 -12.16 0.97
C GLY A 95 -11.91 -11.20 2.12
N ASN A 96 -10.62 -11.03 2.39
CA ASN A 96 -10.09 -10.06 3.37
C ASN A 96 -8.97 -9.19 2.77
N TYR A 97 -9.19 -8.67 1.56
CA TYR A 97 -8.26 -7.74 0.93
C TYR A 97 -8.13 -6.45 1.73
N GLY A 98 -6.89 -5.96 1.87
CA GLY A 98 -6.57 -4.77 2.64
C GLY A 98 -6.81 -4.90 4.15
N LEU A 99 -7.03 -6.12 4.67
CA LEU A 99 -7.36 -6.37 6.07
C LEU A 99 -8.64 -5.65 6.54
N LEU A 100 -9.56 -5.35 5.62
CA LEU A 100 -10.76 -4.54 5.90
C LEU A 100 -11.90 -5.34 6.53
N ARG A 101 -11.85 -6.68 6.48
CA ARG A 101 -12.89 -7.57 7.04
C ARG A 101 -12.46 -8.16 8.38
N HIS A 102 -11.27 -8.77 8.40
CA HIS A 102 -10.59 -9.26 9.60
C HIS A 102 -9.28 -8.50 9.79
N THR A 103 -9.32 -7.48 10.66
CA THR A 103 -8.16 -6.67 11.05
C THR A 103 -7.41 -7.36 12.20
N PRO A 104 -6.07 -7.26 12.27
CA PRO A 104 -5.28 -7.88 13.33
C PRO A 104 -5.56 -7.29 14.73
N PHE A 105 -5.86 -5.99 14.83
CA PHE A 105 -5.96 -5.30 16.13
C PHE A 105 -7.39 -5.05 16.63
N ILE A 106 -8.36 -4.93 15.72
CA ILE A 106 -9.77 -4.61 16.04
C ILE A 106 -10.77 -5.55 15.34
N PRO A 107 -10.62 -6.88 15.47
CA PRO A 107 -11.38 -7.86 14.69
C PRO A 107 -12.90 -7.75 14.89
N GLU A 108 -13.35 -7.37 16.09
CA GLU A 108 -14.78 -7.27 16.44
C GLU A 108 -15.40 -5.90 16.14
N ALA A 109 -14.62 -4.94 15.63
CA ALA A 109 -15.14 -3.61 15.34
C ALA A 109 -16.13 -3.61 14.17
N TRP A 110 -17.02 -2.61 14.16
CA TRP A 110 -17.94 -2.40 13.06
C TRP A 110 -17.19 -2.03 11.76
N LEU A 111 -17.74 -2.42 10.60
CA LEU A 111 -17.09 -2.24 9.30
C LEU A 111 -16.64 -0.80 9.00
N PRO A 112 -17.45 0.26 9.26
CA PRO A 112 -17.00 1.63 9.06
C PRO A 112 -15.80 2.01 9.92
N ILE A 113 -15.71 1.48 11.15
CA ILE A 113 -14.58 1.72 12.05
C ILE A 113 -13.32 1.06 11.49
N LYS A 114 -13.41 -0.21 11.07
CA LYS A 114 -12.30 -0.91 10.40
C LYS A 114 -11.83 -0.17 9.16
N TYR A 115 -12.77 0.26 8.32
CA TYR A 115 -12.50 1.01 7.11
C TYR A 115 -11.75 2.32 7.40
N LEU A 116 -12.23 3.12 8.36
CA LEU A 116 -11.59 4.38 8.73
C LEU A 116 -10.24 4.16 9.39
N ALA A 117 -10.09 3.14 10.24
CA ALA A 117 -8.83 2.82 10.90
C ALA A 117 -7.75 2.41 9.90
N VAL A 118 -8.05 1.45 9.01
CA VAL A 118 -7.10 0.99 8.00
C VAL A 118 -6.77 2.11 7.00
N SER A 119 -7.79 2.82 6.51
CA SER A 119 -7.57 3.94 5.57
C SER A 119 -6.77 5.07 6.22
N GLY A 120 -7.10 5.42 7.47
CA GLY A 120 -6.40 6.46 8.22
C GLY A 120 -4.94 6.09 8.48
N ALA A 121 -4.66 4.86 8.88
CA ALA A 121 -3.29 4.38 9.08
C ALA A 121 -2.47 4.45 7.78
N LEU A 122 -3.02 3.97 6.66
CA LEU A 122 -2.35 4.03 5.35
C LEU A 122 -2.11 5.47 4.90
N ILE A 123 -3.12 6.33 4.99
CA ILE A 123 -3.00 7.76 4.63
C ILE A 123 -1.92 8.43 5.48
N PHE A 124 -1.92 8.18 6.79
CA PHE A 124 -0.94 8.75 7.70
C PHE A 124 0.50 8.34 7.31
N LEU A 125 0.74 7.05 7.12
CA LEU A 125 2.05 6.53 6.71
C LEU A 125 2.47 7.07 5.34
N MET A 126 1.56 7.15 4.37
CA MET A 126 1.84 7.71 3.05
C MET A 126 2.17 9.21 3.13
N ILE A 127 1.51 9.98 3.99
CA ILE A 127 1.82 11.41 4.19
C ILE A 127 3.20 11.58 4.83
N ILE A 128 3.58 10.73 5.80
CA ILE A 128 4.94 10.75 6.38
C ILE A 128 5.96 10.47 5.28
N MET A 129 5.76 9.40 4.51
CA MET A 129 6.68 9.03 3.44
C MET A 129 6.80 10.12 2.37
N LYS A 130 5.67 10.74 1.99
CA LYS A 130 5.63 11.89 1.10
C LYS A 130 6.52 13.04 1.61
N LYS A 131 6.38 13.41 2.89
CA LYS A 131 7.23 14.46 3.49
C LYS A 131 8.71 14.08 3.49
N GLY A 132 9.02 12.81 3.76
CA GLY A 132 10.40 12.30 3.70
C GLY A 132 11.01 12.42 2.30
N LEU A 133 10.23 12.12 1.26
CA LEU A 133 10.64 12.32 -0.14
C LEU A 133 10.86 13.80 -0.44
N GLU A 134 9.92 14.68 -0.07
CA GLU A 134 10.07 16.14 -0.28
C GLU A 134 11.36 16.67 0.36
N TYR A 135 11.63 16.28 1.60
CA TYR A 135 12.86 16.65 2.29
C TYR A 135 14.13 16.11 1.62
N PHE A 136 14.09 14.86 1.12
CA PHE A 136 15.22 14.25 0.41
C PHE A 136 15.53 15.01 -0.89
N GLU A 137 14.49 15.34 -1.66
CA GLU A 137 14.59 16.04 -2.95
C GLU A 137 14.97 17.53 -2.83
N GLU A 138 14.71 18.16 -1.69
CA GLU A 138 15.18 19.52 -1.37
C GLU A 138 16.68 19.53 -1.04
N LYS A 139 17.20 18.44 -0.47
CA LYS A 139 18.57 18.36 0.02
C LYS A 139 19.56 17.77 -0.99
N TYR A 140 19.10 16.91 -1.89
CA TYR A 140 19.90 16.18 -2.87
C TYR A 140 19.36 16.36 -4.30
#